data_AF-A0A4R6KF85-F1
#
_entry.id   AF-A0A4R6KF85-F1
#
_cell.length_a   1.000
_cell.length_b   1.000
_cell.length_c   1.000
_cell.angle_alpha   90.00
_cell.angle_beta   90.00
_cell.angle_gamma   90.00
#
_symmetry.space_group_name_H-M   'P 1'
#
loop_
_entity.id
_entity.type
_entity.pdbx_description
1 polymer ?
#
loop_
_entity_poly.entity_id
_entity_poly.type
_entity_poly.pdbx_seq_one_letter_code
_entity_poly.pdbx_strand_id
1 'polypeptide(L)'
;MGWSGDRVARSERPPGRTAEAAQRTAAVRERVRELQSVLAEALAIEVHGTDLQTLKRAPRRAPPLVSAAELEPHPGPVWAAFLPSPPGPFASWVGGNRRYARRLRQAEDRFAEAIERHRAAEETRRERVARSSREQAEQQRRLDETTAEQHQRVDEYQRCVENRDRKAVTRYFQKALERTAEPHDFPRRRKVGYVPESTLLALEWDLPDVGVVPPEASYRYDEEQDAVVAVPRPEKEVRLLYQQLVAQCALRALHLVFGHDRYGVVDTVVFNGMVESVDLATGRTVRPCLITLRATREQYKALVLDQLDPVACVRHYFGAEVSRHPEELQPVEPVMDFDLADPRTVEATDIVSEIDSRPNLLELTPTEFEHLVHNLLTRMGLETRLFRSANDGGIDCVAHDPRPITGGMFVVQAKLYTKTVPPSAVRDLFGTVVDAGATKGILITTSGFGPSSYQFANGKPLQLIDGTGLLALCHQHDIPARIVPRAS
;
A
#
# COMPACT_ATOMS: atom_id res chain seq x y z
N MET A 1 23.01 -72.10 37.54
CA MET A 1 21.96 -71.12 37.88
C MET A 1 22.63 -69.77 38.00
N GLY A 2 22.36 -68.85 37.07
CA GLY A 2 23.01 -67.55 37.01
C GLY A 2 22.43 -66.70 35.89
N TRP A 3 21.10 -66.54 35.92
CA TRP A 3 20.33 -65.70 35.01
C TRP A 3 19.48 -64.78 35.88
N SER A 4 19.96 -63.59 36.19
CA SER A 4 19.15 -62.46 36.69
C SER A 4 20.07 -61.33 37.17
N GLY A 5 20.42 -60.39 36.28
CA GLY A 5 21.13 -59.17 36.65
C GLY A 5 20.98 -58.05 35.62
N ASP A 6 21.20 -58.35 34.35
CA ASP A 6 21.37 -57.29 33.32
C ASP A 6 20.11 -56.88 32.55
N ARG A 7 18.91 -57.32 32.95
CA ARG A 7 17.66 -56.96 32.24
C ARG A 7 16.79 -55.91 32.93
N VAL A 8 17.14 -55.45 34.13
CA VAL A 8 16.29 -54.51 34.89
C VAL A 8 16.74 -53.05 34.75
N ALA A 9 17.96 -52.77 34.24
CA ALA A 9 18.44 -51.41 34.00
C ALA A 9 18.02 -50.80 32.64
N ARG A 10 17.01 -51.35 31.95
CA ARG A 10 16.48 -50.83 30.68
C ARG A 10 15.10 -50.16 30.77
N SER A 11 14.48 -50.10 31.95
CA SER A 11 13.09 -49.62 32.09
C SER A 11 12.92 -48.26 32.78
N GLU A 12 13.99 -47.57 33.17
CA GLU A 12 13.90 -46.24 33.78
C GLU A 12 14.79 -45.24 33.01
N ARG A 13 14.52 -45.09 31.70
CA ARG A 13 15.07 -43.97 30.91
C ARG A 13 14.31 -42.69 31.29
N PRO A 14 14.98 -41.55 31.50
CA PRO A 14 14.30 -40.31 31.85
C PRO A 14 13.40 -39.87 30.68
N PRO A 15 12.07 -39.83 30.85
CA PRO A 15 11.13 -39.46 29.78
C PRO A 15 11.32 -38.02 29.27
N GLY A 16 12.09 -37.19 29.99
CA GLY A 16 12.30 -35.78 29.69
C GLY A 16 13.11 -35.50 28.42
N ARG A 17 14.24 -36.17 28.18
CA ARG A 17 15.17 -35.81 27.08
C ARG A 17 14.66 -36.25 25.70
N THR A 18 14.06 -37.44 25.63
CA THR A 18 13.40 -37.90 24.40
C THR A 18 12.17 -37.05 24.08
N ALA A 19 11.38 -36.67 25.10
CA ALA A 19 10.27 -35.74 24.93
C ALA A 19 10.74 -34.34 24.51
N GLU A 20 11.85 -33.84 25.07
CA GLU A 20 12.47 -32.57 24.70
C GLU A 20 12.90 -32.57 23.23
N ALA A 21 13.58 -33.63 22.77
CA ALA A 21 13.97 -33.77 21.36
C ALA A 21 12.75 -33.82 20.42
N ALA A 22 11.68 -34.53 20.82
CA ALA A 22 10.44 -34.58 20.06
C ALA A 22 9.75 -33.20 20.00
N GLN A 23 9.71 -32.46 21.11
CA GLN A 23 9.14 -31.11 21.16
C GLN A 23 9.91 -30.12 20.28
N ARG A 24 11.24 -30.11 20.35
CA ARG A 24 12.07 -29.25 19.47
C ARG A 24 11.91 -29.61 18.00
N THR A 25 11.81 -30.91 17.68
CA THR A 25 11.52 -31.37 16.32
C THR A 25 10.14 -30.93 15.84
N ALA A 26 9.14 -30.97 16.72
CA ALA A 26 7.80 -30.49 16.40
C ALA A 26 7.81 -28.98 16.09
N ALA A 27 8.52 -28.17 16.89
CA ALA A 27 8.66 -26.73 16.67
C ALA A 27 9.34 -26.40 15.32
N VAL A 28 10.42 -27.10 14.95
CA VAL A 28 11.07 -26.93 13.64
C VAL A 28 10.12 -27.29 12.49
N ARG A 29 9.34 -28.36 12.63
CA ARG A 29 8.37 -28.79 11.60
C ARG A 29 7.17 -27.86 11.49
N GLU A 30 6.75 -27.26 12.59
CA GLU A 30 5.71 -26.23 12.60
C GLU A 30 6.22 -24.98 11.89
N ARG A 31 7.45 -24.54 12.21
CA ARG A 31 8.07 -23.41 11.54
C ARG A 31 8.21 -23.59 10.03
N VAL A 32 8.64 -24.77 9.57
CA VAL A 32 8.68 -25.05 8.12
C VAL A 32 7.30 -25.01 7.49
N ARG A 33 6.27 -25.51 8.18
CA ARG A 33 4.89 -25.43 7.70
C ARG A 33 4.43 -23.99 7.54
N GLU A 34 4.69 -23.11 8.52
CA GLU A 34 4.39 -21.67 8.42
C GLU A 34 5.02 -21.04 7.17
N LEU A 35 6.28 -21.34 6.88
CA LEU A 35 6.97 -20.82 5.68
C LEU A 35 6.39 -21.38 4.37
N GLN A 36 5.85 -22.60 4.41
CA GLN A 36 5.19 -23.23 3.26
C GLN A 36 3.71 -22.84 3.11
N SER A 37 3.10 -22.21 4.12
CA SER A 37 1.69 -21.79 4.12
C SER A 37 1.49 -20.29 3.93
N VAL A 38 2.55 -19.50 3.72
CA VAL A 38 2.47 -18.03 3.56
C VAL A 38 1.42 -17.59 2.53
N LEU A 39 1.37 -18.24 1.36
CA LEU A 39 0.34 -17.95 0.36
C LEU A 39 -1.04 -18.43 0.81
N ALA A 40 -1.14 -19.65 1.33
CA ALA A 40 -2.40 -20.25 1.76
C ALA A 40 -3.08 -19.45 2.89
N GLU A 41 -2.31 -18.96 3.85
CA GLU A 41 -2.78 -18.09 4.93
C GLU A 41 -3.29 -16.76 4.40
N ALA A 42 -2.62 -16.19 3.40
CA ALA A 42 -3.09 -14.96 2.77
C ALA A 42 -4.42 -15.18 2.02
N LEU A 43 -4.59 -16.32 1.36
CA LEU A 43 -5.84 -16.69 0.68
C LEU A 43 -7.00 -16.97 1.64
N ALA A 44 -6.70 -17.43 2.86
CA ALA A 44 -7.70 -17.66 3.90
C ALA A 44 -8.31 -16.36 4.44
N ILE A 45 -7.63 -15.22 4.25
CA ILE A 45 -8.10 -13.91 4.66
C ILE A 45 -8.77 -13.24 3.47
N GLU A 46 -10.03 -12.88 3.63
CA GLU A 46 -10.78 -12.16 2.61
C GLU A 46 -10.23 -10.74 2.39
N VAL A 47 -9.42 -10.56 1.34
CA VAL A 47 -8.85 -9.26 0.99
C VAL A 47 -9.90 -8.41 0.28
N HIS A 48 -10.35 -7.36 0.98
CA HIS A 48 -11.25 -6.35 0.43
C HIS A 48 -10.50 -5.03 0.24
N GLY A 49 -10.68 -4.38 -0.91
CA GLY A 49 -10.20 -3.03 -1.11
C GLY A 49 -10.80 -2.05 -0.10
N THR A 50 -10.00 -1.11 0.37
CA THR A 50 -10.42 -0.14 1.38
C THR A 50 -11.45 0.80 0.76
N ASP A 51 -12.69 0.75 1.24
CA ASP A 51 -13.69 1.75 0.88
C ASP A 51 -13.31 3.09 1.52
N LEU A 52 -12.90 4.06 0.71
CA LEU A 52 -12.47 5.36 1.20
C LEU A 52 -13.60 6.10 1.93
N GLN A 53 -14.86 5.79 1.64
CA GLN A 53 -16.00 6.38 2.33
C GLN A 53 -16.04 6.02 3.81
N THR A 54 -15.47 4.88 4.23
CA THR A 54 -15.40 4.52 5.65
C THR A 54 -14.41 5.39 6.43
N LEU A 55 -13.60 6.22 5.75
CA LEU A 55 -12.73 7.20 6.38
C LEU A 55 -13.48 8.47 6.82
N LYS A 56 -14.75 8.63 6.43
CA LYS A 56 -15.59 9.76 6.85
C LYS A 56 -15.90 9.67 8.35
N ARG A 57 -15.66 10.77 9.05
CA ARG A 57 -15.94 10.85 10.50
C ARG A 57 -17.44 10.84 10.74
N ALA A 58 -17.87 10.13 11.79
CA ALA A 58 -19.23 10.20 12.28
C ALA A 58 -19.58 11.63 12.76
N PRO A 59 -20.80 12.11 12.51
CA PRO A 59 -21.24 13.43 12.94
C PRO A 59 -21.20 13.53 14.48
N ARG A 60 -20.61 14.63 14.99
CA ARG A 60 -20.54 14.90 16.43
C ARG A 60 -21.62 15.91 16.82
N ARG A 61 -22.13 15.78 18.05
CA ARG A 61 -23.08 16.73 18.62
C ARG A 61 -22.41 17.56 19.71
N ALA A 62 -22.65 18.86 19.70
CA ALA A 62 -22.25 19.74 20.79
C ALA A 62 -23.01 19.38 22.07
N PRO A 63 -22.32 19.28 23.22
CA PRO A 63 -22.98 18.98 24.48
C PRO A 63 -23.99 20.09 24.84
N PRO A 64 -25.09 19.76 25.52
CA PRO A 64 -26.04 20.77 25.99
C PRO A 64 -25.37 21.68 27.02
N LEU A 65 -25.51 23.00 26.83
CA LEU A 65 -24.98 24.03 27.75
C LEU A 65 -26.00 24.45 28.81
N VAL A 66 -27.25 24.03 28.66
CA VAL A 66 -28.37 24.36 29.55
C VAL A 66 -29.02 23.06 30.01
N SER A 67 -29.39 23.01 31.29
CA SER A 67 -30.12 21.88 31.85
C SER A 67 -31.59 21.87 31.38
N ALA A 68 -32.23 20.70 31.34
CA ALA A 68 -33.65 20.60 30.97
C ALA A 68 -34.56 21.47 31.86
N ALA A 69 -34.24 21.59 33.15
CA ALA A 69 -35.00 22.40 34.12
C ALA A 69 -34.92 23.90 33.85
N GLU A 70 -33.82 24.38 33.27
CA GLU A 70 -33.65 25.80 32.93
C GLU A 70 -34.34 26.18 31.62
N LEU A 71 -34.79 25.22 30.81
CA LEU A 71 -35.59 25.48 29.61
C LEU A 71 -37.04 25.82 29.97
N GLU A 72 -37.54 25.26 31.08
CA GLU A 72 -38.91 25.46 31.54
C GLU A 72 -39.08 26.79 32.30
N PRO A 73 -40.18 27.52 32.10
CA PRO A 73 -40.51 28.70 32.91
C PRO A 73 -40.74 28.34 34.38
N HIS A 74 -40.25 29.16 35.30
CA HIS A 74 -40.59 28.97 36.71
C HIS A 74 -42.07 29.32 36.98
N PRO A 75 -42.76 28.64 37.90
CA PRO A 75 -44.12 29.01 38.28
C PRO A 75 -44.14 30.40 38.95
N GLY A 76 -45.10 31.24 38.53
CA GLY A 76 -45.25 32.59 39.07
C GLY A 76 -45.84 32.63 40.49
N PRO A 77 -45.71 33.77 41.20
CA PRO A 77 -46.31 33.96 42.51
C PRO A 77 -47.84 33.92 42.41
N VAL A 78 -48.49 33.20 43.32
CA VAL A 78 -49.96 33.08 43.38
C VAL A 78 -50.48 33.91 44.55
N TRP A 79 -51.49 34.76 44.32
CA TRP A 79 -52.05 35.66 45.34
C TRP A 79 -52.46 34.93 46.64
N ALA A 80 -52.96 33.70 46.52
CA ALA A 80 -53.34 32.85 47.65
C ALA A 80 -52.21 32.65 48.67
N ALA A 81 -50.93 32.67 48.25
CA ALA A 81 -49.78 32.51 49.13
C ALA A 81 -49.46 33.78 49.94
N PHE A 82 -50.02 34.93 49.57
CA PHE A 82 -49.76 36.22 50.19
C PHE A 82 -50.94 36.71 51.06
N LEU A 83 -52.09 36.03 50.99
CA LEU A 83 -53.30 36.43 51.73
C LEU A 83 -53.08 36.40 53.26
N PRO A 84 -53.31 37.50 53.98
CA PRO A 84 -53.26 37.48 55.44
C PRO A 84 -54.49 36.77 56.00
N SER A 85 -54.31 36.00 57.08
CA SER A 85 -55.43 35.33 57.78
C SER A 85 -56.49 36.36 58.21
N PRO A 86 -57.79 36.08 57.97
CA PRO A 86 -58.87 37.00 58.34
C PRO A 86 -58.92 37.23 59.86
N PRO A 87 -59.40 38.39 60.33
CA PRO A 87 -59.55 38.66 61.75
C PRO A 87 -60.58 37.70 62.35
N GLY A 88 -60.25 37.09 63.50
CA GLY A 88 -61.20 36.28 64.26
C GLY A 88 -62.40 37.10 64.78
N PRO A 89 -63.49 36.45 65.20
CA PRO A 89 -64.79 37.10 65.47
C PRO A 89 -64.76 38.20 66.54
N PHE A 90 -63.76 38.23 67.43
CA PHE A 90 -63.61 39.22 68.50
C PHE A 90 -62.57 40.32 68.23
N ALA A 91 -61.88 40.29 67.09
CA ALA A 91 -60.82 41.26 66.76
C ALA A 91 -61.34 42.62 66.22
N SER A 92 -62.62 42.70 65.84
CA SER A 92 -63.27 43.91 65.32
C SER A 92 -63.39 45.04 66.36
N TRP A 93 -63.36 44.70 67.65
CA TRP A 93 -63.60 45.64 68.77
C TRP A 93 -62.38 46.47 69.18
N VAL A 94 -61.16 46.07 68.77
CA VAL A 94 -59.90 46.74 69.15
C VAL A 94 -59.06 47.08 67.91
N GLY A 95 -59.64 47.83 66.95
CA GLY A 95 -58.90 48.28 65.76
C GLY A 95 -58.34 47.17 64.87
N GLY A 96 -58.83 45.93 65.00
CA GLY A 96 -58.37 44.78 64.21
C GLY A 96 -58.68 44.92 62.72
N ASN A 97 -59.77 45.59 62.34
CA ASN A 97 -60.08 45.90 60.95
C ASN A 97 -59.06 46.85 60.31
N ARG A 98 -58.58 47.87 61.02
CA ARG A 98 -57.50 48.75 60.54
C ARG A 98 -56.17 48.01 60.42
N ARG A 99 -55.88 47.09 61.36
CA ARG A 99 -54.67 46.23 61.32
C ARG A 99 -54.74 45.20 60.18
N TYR A 100 -55.89 44.61 59.93
CA TYR A 100 -56.12 43.69 58.81
C TYR A 100 -56.02 44.41 57.47
N ALA A 101 -56.64 45.57 57.30
CA ALA A 101 -56.49 46.41 56.11
C ALA A 101 -55.02 46.81 55.86
N ARG A 102 -54.25 47.09 56.91
CA ARG A 102 -52.80 47.36 56.80
C ARG A 102 -52.02 46.12 56.37
N ARG A 103 -52.35 44.93 56.90
CA ARG A 103 -51.74 43.65 56.49
C ARG A 103 -52.09 43.27 55.06
N LEU A 104 -53.32 43.58 54.63
CA LEU A 104 -53.77 43.34 53.26
C LEU A 104 -53.00 44.22 52.28
N ARG A 105 -52.86 45.53 52.55
CA ARG A 105 -52.00 46.42 51.74
C ARG A 105 -50.55 45.95 51.71
N GLN A 106 -49.99 45.58 52.86
CA GLN A 106 -48.63 45.01 52.90
C GLN A 106 -48.50 43.69 52.12
N ALA A 107 -49.55 42.88 52.06
CA ALA A 107 -49.58 41.67 51.25
C ALA A 107 -49.68 41.98 49.76
N GLU A 108 -50.50 42.96 49.36
CA GLU A 108 -50.58 43.48 48.00
C GLU A 108 -49.22 44.02 47.53
N ASP A 109 -48.55 44.83 48.36
CA ASP A 109 -47.22 45.36 48.09
C ASP A 109 -46.18 44.22 47.91
N ARG A 110 -46.15 43.24 48.84
CA ARG A 110 -45.25 42.08 48.75
C ARG A 110 -45.54 41.19 47.54
N PHE A 111 -46.80 41.07 47.14
CA PHE A 111 -47.20 40.31 45.96
C PHE A 111 -46.79 41.04 44.68
N ALA A 112 -46.96 42.37 44.62
CA ALA A 112 -46.46 43.19 43.53
C ALA A 112 -44.93 43.09 43.41
N GLU A 113 -44.20 43.20 44.53
CA GLU A 113 -42.74 42.97 44.58
C GLU A 113 -42.35 41.54 44.16
N ALA A 114 -43.16 40.53 44.49
CA ALA A 114 -42.91 39.15 44.08
C ALA A 114 -43.14 38.93 42.58
N ILE A 115 -44.15 39.58 41.99
CA ILE A 115 -44.40 39.57 40.54
C ILE A 115 -43.22 40.22 39.81
N GLU A 116 -42.77 41.39 40.25
CA GLU A 116 -41.65 42.08 39.62
C GLU A 116 -40.34 41.29 39.74
N ARG A 117 -40.05 40.70 40.91
CA ARG A 117 -38.90 39.79 41.07
C ARG A 117 -38.99 38.56 40.16
N HIS A 118 -40.17 37.98 40.02
CA HIS A 118 -40.39 36.84 39.14
C HIS A 118 -40.20 37.21 37.67
N ARG A 119 -40.72 38.37 37.24
CA ARG A 119 -40.51 38.91 35.88
C ARG A 119 -39.03 39.11 35.58
N ALA A 120 -38.30 39.79 36.46
CA ALA A 120 -36.87 40.02 36.30
C ALA A 120 -36.04 38.71 36.28
N ALA A 121 -36.41 37.73 37.13
CA ALA A 121 -35.76 36.41 37.14
C ALA A 121 -36.03 35.62 35.84
N GLU A 122 -37.26 35.68 35.32
CA GLU A 122 -37.65 35.01 34.09
C GLU A 122 -37.02 35.66 32.85
N GLU A 123 -36.86 36.98 32.82
CA GLU A 123 -36.08 37.69 31.79
C GLU A 123 -34.61 37.26 31.82
N THR A 124 -33.98 37.26 33.00
CA THR A 124 -32.59 36.81 33.16
C THR A 124 -32.39 35.36 32.72
N ARG A 125 -33.35 34.46 33.04
CA ARG A 125 -33.34 33.07 32.59
C ARG A 125 -33.43 33.00 31.07
N ARG A 126 -34.39 33.71 30.45
CA ARG A 126 -34.57 33.74 28.99
C ARG A 126 -33.33 34.24 28.27
N GLU A 127 -32.68 35.28 28.78
CA GLU A 127 -31.42 35.79 28.24
C GLU A 127 -30.29 34.77 28.33
N ARG A 128 -30.16 34.08 29.48
CA ARG A 128 -29.17 33.01 29.66
C ARG A 128 -29.41 31.85 28.71
N VAL A 129 -30.65 31.34 28.64
CA VAL A 129 -31.05 30.26 27.72
C VAL A 129 -30.76 30.68 26.28
N ALA A 130 -31.17 31.89 25.87
CA ALA A 130 -30.92 32.38 24.52
C ALA A 130 -29.42 32.49 24.20
N ARG A 131 -28.59 32.96 25.15
CA ARG A 131 -27.14 33.02 24.99
C ARG A 131 -26.54 31.63 24.84
N SER A 132 -26.85 30.70 25.75
CA SER A 132 -26.33 29.34 25.72
C SER A 132 -26.82 28.54 24.51
N SER A 133 -28.06 28.74 24.05
CA SER A 133 -28.55 28.14 22.79
C SER A 133 -27.80 28.68 21.57
N ARG A 134 -27.47 29.97 21.54
CA ARG A 134 -26.62 30.56 20.47
C ARG A 134 -25.21 29.97 20.50
N GLU A 135 -24.59 29.92 21.68
CA GLU A 135 -23.25 29.34 21.86
C GLU A 135 -23.22 27.85 21.46
N GLN A 136 -24.23 27.07 21.85
CA GLN A 136 -24.34 25.66 21.45
C GLN A 136 -24.53 25.51 19.94
N ALA A 137 -25.35 26.37 19.31
CA ALA A 137 -25.54 26.36 17.86
C ALA A 137 -24.25 26.74 17.11
N GLU A 138 -23.48 27.70 17.62
CA GLU A 138 -22.16 28.05 17.08
C GLU A 138 -21.16 26.90 17.23
N GLN A 139 -21.12 26.24 18.40
CA GLN A 139 -20.30 25.05 18.61
C GLN A 139 -20.69 23.92 17.65
N GLN A 140 -21.98 23.68 17.46
CA GLN A 140 -22.48 22.67 16.51
C GLN A 140 -22.06 23.01 15.07
N ARG A 141 -22.22 24.28 14.63
CA ARG A 141 -21.78 24.72 13.30
C ARG A 141 -20.29 24.47 13.08
N ARG A 142 -19.44 24.80 14.05
CA ARG A 142 -17.99 24.54 13.95
C ARG A 142 -17.67 23.05 13.82
N LEU A 143 -18.38 22.19 14.55
CA LEU A 143 -18.23 20.73 14.45
C LEU A 143 -18.69 20.21 13.09
N ASP A 144 -19.81 20.72 12.58
CA ASP A 144 -20.38 20.35 11.28
C ASP A 144 -19.46 20.79 10.14
N GLU A 145 -18.96 22.03 10.17
CA GLU A 145 -17.99 22.56 9.20
C GLU A 145 -16.71 21.71 9.16
N THR A 146 -16.11 21.43 10.33
CA THR A 146 -14.91 20.57 10.43
C THR A 146 -15.16 19.16 9.88
N THR A 147 -16.37 18.62 10.09
CA THR A 147 -16.76 17.29 9.61
C THR A 147 -16.96 17.31 8.08
N ALA A 148 -17.64 18.35 7.56
CA ALA A 148 -17.88 18.54 6.13
C ALA A 148 -16.57 18.73 5.35
N GLU A 149 -15.63 19.53 5.85
CA GLU A 149 -14.30 19.70 5.25
C GLU A 149 -13.57 18.36 5.16
N GLN A 150 -13.64 17.53 6.20
CA GLN A 150 -13.01 16.21 6.19
C GLN A 150 -13.69 15.27 5.19
N HIS A 151 -15.03 15.29 5.11
CA HIS A 151 -15.78 14.50 4.13
C HIS A 151 -15.42 14.91 2.70
N GLN A 152 -15.36 16.22 2.43
CA GLN A 152 -14.96 16.75 1.13
C GLN A 152 -13.56 16.28 0.73
N ARG A 153 -12.59 16.30 1.65
CA ARG A 153 -11.23 15.79 1.41
C ARG A 153 -11.20 14.30 1.08
N VAL A 154 -12.07 13.50 1.70
CA VAL A 154 -12.20 12.06 1.39
C VAL A 154 -12.80 11.87 0.00
N ASP A 155 -13.84 12.63 -0.34
CA ASP A 155 -14.50 12.55 -1.64
C ASP A 155 -13.61 13.01 -2.80
N GLU A 156 -12.79 14.03 -2.56
CA GLU A 156 -11.77 14.46 -3.52
C GLU A 156 -10.68 13.40 -3.68
N TYR A 157 -10.20 12.82 -2.57
CA TYR A 157 -9.21 11.75 -2.64
C TYR A 157 -9.70 10.53 -3.41
N GLN A 158 -10.95 10.10 -3.19
CA GLN A 158 -11.56 9.02 -3.96
C GLN A 158 -11.64 9.35 -5.45
N ARG A 159 -12.10 10.57 -5.80
CA ARG A 159 -12.14 11.01 -7.20
C ARG A 159 -10.75 10.98 -7.86
N CYS A 160 -9.70 11.39 -7.15
CA CYS A 160 -8.34 11.30 -7.66
C CYS A 160 -7.93 9.84 -7.92
N VAL A 161 -8.26 8.91 -7.03
CA VAL A 161 -7.98 7.47 -7.23
C VAL A 161 -8.74 6.94 -8.46
N GLU A 162 -10.04 7.20 -8.56
CA GLU A 162 -10.87 6.77 -9.70
C GLU A 162 -10.39 7.35 -11.03
N ASN A 163 -9.91 8.59 -11.01
CA ASN A 163 -9.30 9.25 -12.17
C ASN A 163 -7.85 8.83 -12.44
N ARG A 164 -7.34 7.80 -11.73
CA ARG A 164 -6.00 7.23 -11.90
C ARG A 164 -4.87 8.24 -11.66
N ASP A 165 -5.06 9.19 -10.76
CA ASP A 165 -4.00 10.13 -10.35
C ASP A 165 -2.81 9.37 -9.76
N ARG A 166 -1.59 9.69 -10.24
CA ARG A 166 -0.35 9.02 -9.87
C ARG A 166 -0.15 8.94 -8.35
N LYS A 167 -0.27 10.09 -7.68
CA LYS A 167 0.02 10.22 -6.24
C LYS A 167 -1.09 9.59 -5.41
N ALA A 168 -2.34 9.76 -5.82
CA ALA A 168 -3.49 9.26 -5.09
C ALA A 168 -3.53 7.73 -5.07
N VAL A 169 -3.34 7.10 -6.24
CA VAL A 169 -3.29 5.64 -6.40
C VAL A 169 -2.09 5.05 -5.67
N THR A 170 -0.90 5.65 -5.83
CA THR A 170 0.29 5.23 -5.09
C THR A 170 0.04 5.24 -3.58
N ARG A 171 -0.53 6.33 -3.05
CA ARG A 171 -0.86 6.45 -1.63
C ARG A 171 -1.91 5.43 -1.19
N TYR A 172 -2.87 5.13 -2.05
CA TYR A 172 -3.95 4.17 -1.76
C TYR A 172 -3.36 2.77 -1.52
N PHE A 173 -2.56 2.28 -2.48
CA PHE A 173 -1.93 0.97 -2.38
C PHE A 173 -0.85 0.91 -1.31
N GLN A 174 -0.05 1.97 -1.14
CA GLN A 174 0.95 2.03 -0.06
C GLN A 174 0.27 1.83 1.31
N LYS A 175 -0.83 2.55 1.59
CA LYS A 175 -1.58 2.40 2.84
C LYS A 175 -2.28 1.05 2.98
N ALA A 176 -2.79 0.49 1.88
CA ALA A 176 -3.44 -0.81 1.90
C ALA A 176 -2.43 -1.91 2.27
N LEU A 177 -1.26 -1.91 1.63
CA LEU A 177 -0.21 -2.89 1.87
C LEU A 177 0.42 -2.73 3.27
N GLU A 178 0.67 -1.51 3.75
CA GLU A 178 1.19 -1.27 5.11
C GLU A 178 0.30 -1.82 6.24
N ARG A 179 -1.01 -1.96 5.98
CA ARG A 179 -1.97 -2.52 6.95
C ARG A 179 -2.01 -4.05 6.95
N THR A 180 -1.40 -4.69 5.96
CA THR A 180 -1.38 -6.16 5.88
C THR A 180 -0.51 -6.73 7.00
N ALA A 181 -1.04 -7.69 7.76
CA ALA A 181 -0.28 -8.39 8.78
C ALA A 181 0.86 -9.21 8.14
N GLU A 182 2.03 -9.20 8.77
CA GLU A 182 3.19 -10.01 8.39
C GLU A 182 3.59 -10.93 9.55
N PRO A 183 4.12 -12.13 9.25
CA PRO A 183 4.82 -12.92 10.24
C PRO A 183 5.91 -12.08 10.92
N HIS A 184 6.16 -12.35 12.21
CA HIS A 184 7.03 -11.49 13.03
C HIS A 184 8.46 -11.33 12.48
N ASP A 185 8.98 -12.35 11.79
CA ASP A 185 10.36 -12.38 11.30
C ASP A 185 10.50 -11.85 9.86
N PHE A 186 9.43 -11.31 9.28
CA PHE A 186 9.43 -10.81 7.91
C PHE A 186 9.67 -9.30 7.89
N PRO A 187 10.51 -8.81 6.98
CA PRO A 187 10.66 -7.38 6.78
C PRO A 187 9.33 -6.75 6.34
N ARG A 188 9.07 -5.53 6.82
CA ARG A 188 7.81 -4.81 6.61
C ARG A 188 7.90 -3.73 5.54
N ARG A 189 9.10 -3.46 5.04
CA ARG A 189 9.35 -2.35 4.15
C ARG A 189 8.88 -2.70 2.74
N ARG A 190 7.98 -1.87 2.23
CA ARG A 190 7.39 -1.98 0.89
C ARG A 190 7.29 -0.59 0.31
N LYS A 191 7.61 -0.46 -0.97
CA LYS A 191 7.35 0.75 -1.72
C LYS A 191 6.44 0.43 -2.89
N VAL A 192 5.56 1.39 -3.14
CA VAL A 192 4.62 1.34 -4.25
C VAL A 192 4.84 2.55 -5.14
N GLY A 193 4.78 2.31 -6.45
CA GLY A 193 4.76 3.34 -7.47
C GLY A 193 3.66 3.03 -8.49
N TYR A 194 3.04 4.05 -9.06
CA TYR A 194 1.97 3.89 -10.04
C TYR A 194 2.25 4.70 -11.30
N VAL A 195 2.05 4.09 -12.46
CA VAL A 195 2.21 4.70 -13.78
C VAL A 195 0.83 4.74 -14.46
N PRO A 196 0.13 5.90 -14.45
CA PRO A 196 -1.22 6.02 -14.99
C PRO A 196 -1.34 5.63 -16.48
N GLU A 197 -0.31 5.93 -17.27
CA GLU A 197 -0.29 5.75 -18.73
C GLU A 197 -0.40 4.29 -19.16
N SER A 198 0.17 3.38 -18.35
CA SER A 198 0.16 1.94 -18.56
C SER A 198 -0.69 1.20 -17.53
N THR A 199 -1.40 1.92 -16.64
CA THR A 199 -2.18 1.36 -15.51
C THR A 199 -1.36 0.33 -14.71
N LEU A 200 -0.07 0.66 -14.54
CA LEU A 200 0.94 -0.24 -13.99
C LEU A 200 1.24 0.14 -12.55
N LEU A 201 1.22 -0.84 -11.67
CA LEU A 201 1.67 -0.70 -10.27
C LEU A 201 3.02 -1.41 -10.09
N ALA A 202 4.07 -0.65 -9.77
CA ALA A 202 5.37 -1.20 -9.45
C ALA A 202 5.51 -1.36 -7.92
N LEU A 203 6.07 -2.48 -7.50
CA LEU A 203 6.24 -2.85 -6.10
C LEU A 203 7.69 -3.23 -5.84
N GLU A 204 8.34 -2.52 -4.92
CA GLU A 204 9.53 -3.04 -4.23
C GLU A 204 9.09 -3.63 -2.91
N TRP A 205 9.39 -4.90 -2.70
CA TRP A 205 9.02 -5.62 -1.48
C TRP A 205 10.26 -6.25 -0.88
N ASP A 206 10.60 -5.88 0.36
CA ASP A 206 11.70 -6.51 1.07
C ASP A 206 11.27 -7.91 1.55
N LEU A 207 12.01 -8.94 1.15
CA LEU A 207 11.80 -10.35 1.47
C LEU A 207 12.72 -10.77 2.63
N PRO A 208 12.31 -11.77 3.43
CA PRO A 208 13.20 -12.31 4.46
C PRO A 208 14.44 -12.95 3.83
N ASP A 209 15.57 -12.91 4.54
CA ASP A 209 16.77 -13.62 4.15
C ASP A 209 16.66 -15.14 4.35
N VAL A 210 17.63 -15.90 3.83
CA VAL A 210 17.63 -17.37 3.91
C VAL A 210 17.70 -17.90 5.35
N GLY A 211 18.18 -17.11 6.31
CA GLY A 211 18.25 -17.44 7.73
C GLY A 211 16.90 -17.59 8.41
N VAL A 212 15.80 -17.19 7.76
CA VAL A 212 14.44 -17.52 8.22
C VAL A 212 14.15 -19.03 8.19
N VAL A 213 14.87 -19.78 7.35
CA VAL A 213 14.76 -21.24 7.25
C VAL A 213 15.60 -21.87 8.37
N PRO A 214 15.01 -22.68 9.28
CA PRO A 214 15.76 -23.34 10.34
C PRO A 214 16.89 -24.22 9.76
N PRO A 215 18.14 -24.07 10.25
CA PRO A 215 19.25 -24.89 9.79
C PRO A 215 19.16 -26.33 10.28
N GLU A 216 18.36 -26.62 11.31
CA GLU A 216 18.09 -27.96 11.80
C GLU A 216 16.90 -28.61 11.06
N ALA A 217 17.03 -29.88 10.70
CA ALA A 217 15.92 -30.68 10.19
C ALA A 217 15.11 -31.35 11.31
N SER A 218 15.79 -31.79 12.38
CA SER A 218 15.19 -32.44 13.55
C SER A 218 16.16 -32.47 14.72
N TYR A 219 15.69 -32.91 15.89
CA TYR A 219 16.52 -33.16 17.07
C TYR A 219 16.40 -34.63 17.48
N ARG A 220 17.52 -35.24 17.83
CA ARG A 220 17.58 -36.60 18.38
C ARG A 220 18.25 -36.60 19.73
N TYR A 221 17.81 -37.49 20.61
CA TYR A 221 18.52 -37.75 21.86
C TYR A 221 19.72 -38.66 21.57
N ASP A 222 20.90 -38.26 22.05
CA ASP A 222 22.12 -39.06 21.99
C ASP A 222 22.40 -39.67 23.36
N GLU A 223 22.33 -41.01 23.45
CA GLU A 223 22.48 -41.75 24.71
C GLU A 223 23.93 -41.71 25.23
N GLU A 224 24.93 -41.51 24.36
CA GLU A 224 26.35 -41.48 24.76
C GLU A 224 26.75 -40.13 25.35
N GLN A 225 26.15 -39.05 24.85
CA GLN A 225 26.44 -37.67 25.29
C GLN A 225 25.42 -37.12 26.31
N ASP A 226 24.37 -37.89 26.62
CA ASP A 226 23.19 -37.48 27.41
C ASP A 226 22.63 -36.10 27.01
N ALA A 227 22.60 -35.84 25.69
CA ALA A 227 22.27 -34.54 25.14
C ALA A 227 21.28 -34.63 23.98
N VAL A 228 20.49 -33.57 23.80
CA VAL A 228 19.65 -33.40 22.62
C VAL A 228 20.50 -32.77 21.52
N VAL A 229 20.75 -33.54 20.45
CA VAL A 229 21.62 -33.16 19.35
C VAL A 229 20.78 -32.76 18.14
N ALA A 230 21.15 -31.64 17.51
CA ALA A 230 20.55 -31.18 16.27
C ALA A 230 21.01 -32.03 15.08
N VAL A 231 20.08 -32.43 14.23
CA VAL A 231 20.36 -33.02 12.92
C VAL A 231 20.33 -31.89 11.89
N PRO A 232 21.44 -31.57 11.21
CA PRO A 232 21.50 -30.48 10.26
C PRO A 232 20.61 -30.78 9.05
N ARG A 233 20.00 -29.73 8.51
CA ARG A 233 19.24 -29.80 7.26
C ARG A 233 20.19 -29.80 6.06
N PRO A 234 19.98 -30.67 5.06
CA PRO A 234 20.74 -30.61 3.82
C PRO A 234 20.57 -29.27 3.09
N GLU A 235 21.66 -28.72 2.56
CA GLU A 235 21.65 -27.42 1.84
C GLU A 235 20.63 -27.38 0.69
N LYS A 236 20.48 -28.51 -0.03
CA LYS A 236 19.48 -28.65 -1.10
C LYS A 236 18.05 -28.43 -0.60
N GLU A 237 17.73 -28.89 0.61
CA GLU A 237 16.40 -28.72 1.21
C GLU A 237 16.17 -27.27 1.64
N VAL A 238 17.18 -26.63 2.24
CA VAL A 238 17.15 -25.18 2.56
C VAL A 238 16.87 -24.36 1.31
N ARG A 239 17.61 -24.62 0.22
CA ARG A 239 17.44 -23.96 -1.08
C ARG A 239 16.02 -24.10 -1.63
N LEU A 240 15.46 -25.31 -1.60
CA LEU A 240 14.10 -25.55 -2.11
C LEU A 240 13.04 -24.84 -1.28
N LEU A 241 13.14 -24.90 0.04
CA LEU A 241 12.22 -24.20 0.96
C LEU A 241 12.28 -22.69 0.74
N TYR A 242 13.48 -22.13 0.59
CA TYR A 242 13.64 -20.70 0.37
C TYR A 242 13.13 -20.26 -1.01
N GLN A 243 13.35 -21.04 -2.07
CA GLN A 243 12.76 -20.79 -3.39
C GLN A 243 11.24 -20.79 -3.35
N GLN A 244 10.65 -21.77 -2.65
CA GLN A 244 9.20 -21.82 -2.44
C GLN A 244 8.69 -20.60 -1.68
N LEU A 245 9.40 -20.16 -0.64
CA LEU A 245 9.04 -18.97 0.14
C LEU A 245 9.05 -17.70 -0.72
N VAL A 246 10.12 -17.45 -1.47
CA VAL A 246 10.24 -16.28 -2.35
C VAL A 246 9.12 -16.25 -3.40
N ALA A 247 8.82 -17.40 -4.01
CA ALA A 247 7.72 -17.51 -4.98
C ALA A 247 6.35 -17.26 -4.35
N GLN A 248 6.09 -17.81 -3.15
CA GLN A 248 4.86 -17.56 -2.41
C GLN A 248 4.68 -16.09 -2.04
N CYS A 249 5.75 -15.41 -1.61
CA CYS A 249 5.71 -13.97 -1.31
C CYS A 249 5.33 -13.14 -2.55
N ALA A 250 5.86 -13.48 -3.71
CA ALA A 250 5.53 -12.80 -4.96
C ALA A 250 4.05 -13.00 -5.36
N LEU A 251 3.54 -14.23 -5.29
CA LEU A 251 2.12 -14.51 -5.56
C LEU A 251 1.19 -13.88 -4.52
N ARG A 252 1.59 -13.87 -3.25
CA ARG A 252 0.87 -13.19 -2.17
C ARG A 252 0.80 -11.69 -2.42
N ALA A 253 1.89 -11.06 -2.90
CA ALA A 253 1.88 -9.66 -3.26
C ALA A 253 0.86 -9.36 -4.37
N LEU A 254 0.81 -10.19 -5.42
CA LEU A 254 -0.20 -10.08 -6.47
C LEU A 254 -1.61 -10.23 -5.91
N HIS A 255 -1.84 -11.23 -5.05
CA HIS A 255 -3.13 -11.46 -4.41
C HIS A 255 -3.61 -10.23 -3.62
N LEU A 256 -2.73 -9.65 -2.82
CA LEU A 256 -3.04 -8.47 -2.01
C LEU A 256 -3.32 -7.25 -2.88
N VAL A 257 -2.53 -7.01 -3.93
CA VAL A 257 -2.71 -5.87 -4.82
C VAL A 257 -4.02 -5.96 -5.58
N PHE A 258 -4.28 -7.10 -6.25
CA PHE A 258 -5.50 -7.28 -7.01
C PHE A 258 -6.74 -7.39 -6.12
N GLY A 259 -6.62 -7.92 -4.90
CA GLY A 259 -7.70 -7.94 -3.90
C GLY A 259 -8.01 -6.55 -3.32
N HIS A 260 -6.98 -5.71 -3.14
CA HIS A 260 -7.17 -4.34 -2.69
C HIS A 260 -7.64 -3.38 -3.79
N ASP A 261 -7.55 -3.73 -5.07
CA ASP A 261 -7.99 -2.86 -6.15
C ASP A 261 -9.53 -2.84 -6.33
N ARG A 262 -10.20 -2.12 -5.43
CA ARG A 262 -11.65 -1.89 -5.47
C ARG A 262 -12.09 -1.06 -6.68
N TYR A 263 -11.25 -0.13 -7.12
CA TYR A 263 -11.60 0.88 -8.13
C TYR A 263 -11.21 0.45 -9.56
N GLY A 264 -10.53 -0.69 -9.71
CA GLY A 264 -10.15 -1.22 -11.03
C GLY A 264 -9.14 -0.32 -11.75
N VAL A 265 -8.20 0.27 -10.99
CA VAL A 265 -7.22 1.22 -11.52
C VAL A 265 -5.92 0.55 -11.96
N VAL A 266 -5.69 -0.71 -11.57
CA VAL A 266 -4.46 -1.45 -11.90
C VAL A 266 -4.76 -2.60 -12.86
N ASP A 267 -4.15 -2.58 -14.05
CA ASP A 267 -4.23 -3.71 -14.99
C ASP A 267 -2.95 -4.54 -15.01
N THR A 268 -1.81 -3.93 -14.71
CA THR A 268 -0.50 -4.60 -14.69
C THR A 268 0.21 -4.35 -13.37
N VAL A 269 0.83 -5.38 -12.81
CA VAL A 269 1.69 -5.30 -11.62
C VAL A 269 3.10 -5.73 -11.99
N VAL A 270 4.08 -4.94 -11.60
CA VAL A 270 5.49 -5.33 -11.59
C VAL A 270 5.91 -5.49 -10.14
N PHE A 271 6.44 -6.67 -9.81
CA PHE A 271 6.88 -7.00 -8.47
C PHE A 271 8.39 -7.26 -8.48
N ASN A 272 9.11 -6.56 -7.62
CA ASN A 272 10.54 -6.71 -7.39
C ASN A 272 10.76 -7.10 -5.92
N GLY A 273 11.18 -8.35 -5.69
CA GLY A 273 11.50 -8.89 -4.38
C GLY A 273 12.97 -8.66 -4.03
N MET A 274 13.22 -7.81 -3.05
CA MET A 274 14.54 -7.36 -2.64
C MET A 274 14.94 -8.04 -1.33
N VAL A 275 16.21 -8.38 -1.12
CA VAL A 275 16.68 -8.83 0.20
C VAL A 275 17.76 -7.88 0.69
N GLU A 276 17.63 -7.38 1.90
CA GLU A 276 18.67 -6.58 2.53
C GLU A 276 19.75 -7.53 3.07
N SER A 277 21.00 -7.30 2.68
CA SER A 277 22.13 -8.12 3.11
C SER A 277 23.39 -7.29 3.21
N VAL A 278 24.41 -7.83 3.86
CA VAL A 278 25.73 -7.21 3.96
C VAL A 278 26.66 -7.93 3.01
N ASP A 279 27.22 -7.21 2.05
CA ASP A 279 28.27 -7.73 1.19
C ASP A 279 29.52 -7.99 2.04
N LEU A 280 29.89 -9.26 2.23
CA LEU A 280 31.02 -9.68 3.05
C LEU A 280 32.36 -9.16 2.53
N ALA A 281 32.47 -8.86 1.23
CA ALA A 281 33.70 -8.35 0.63
C ALA A 281 33.90 -6.84 0.90
N THR A 282 32.82 -6.05 0.97
CA THR A 282 32.89 -4.59 1.11
C THR A 282 32.38 -4.07 2.45
N GLY A 283 31.69 -4.90 3.24
CA GLY A 283 31.01 -4.53 4.48
C GLY A 283 29.81 -3.58 4.27
N ARG A 284 29.40 -3.33 3.02
CA ARG A 284 28.31 -2.42 2.70
C ARG A 284 26.99 -3.16 2.68
N THR A 285 25.94 -2.50 3.17
CA THR A 285 24.57 -2.97 3.00
C THR A 285 24.19 -2.89 1.52
N VAL A 286 23.83 -4.03 0.95
CA VAL A 286 23.35 -4.19 -0.42
C VAL A 286 21.91 -4.71 -0.42
N ARG A 287 21.18 -4.41 -1.49
CA ARG A 287 19.80 -4.87 -1.68
C ARG A 287 19.66 -5.57 -3.03
N PRO A 288 20.14 -6.82 -3.18
CA PRO A 288 19.93 -7.60 -4.39
C PRO A 288 18.44 -7.89 -4.63
N CYS A 289 18.02 -7.83 -5.90
CA CYS A 289 16.71 -8.29 -6.36
C CYS A 289 16.77 -9.80 -6.63
N LEU A 290 15.99 -10.60 -5.90
CA LEU A 290 16.00 -12.07 -6.03
C LEU A 290 14.92 -12.60 -6.98
N ILE A 291 13.84 -11.84 -7.15
CA ILE A 291 12.74 -12.18 -8.03
C ILE A 291 12.16 -10.91 -8.62
N THR A 292 11.96 -10.91 -9.93
CA THR A 292 11.17 -9.89 -10.60
C THR A 292 10.13 -10.55 -11.47
N LEU A 293 8.90 -10.05 -11.44
CA LEU A 293 7.84 -10.56 -12.29
C LEU A 293 6.91 -9.44 -12.74
N ARG A 294 6.30 -9.67 -13.90
CA ARG A 294 5.21 -8.87 -14.43
C ARG A 294 3.97 -9.74 -14.54
N ALA A 295 2.87 -9.25 -14.01
CA ALA A 295 1.58 -9.95 -14.05
C ALA A 295 0.48 -9.00 -14.46
N THR A 296 -0.35 -9.41 -15.43
CA THR A 296 -1.59 -8.69 -15.76
C THR A 296 -2.76 -9.22 -14.95
N ARG A 297 -3.79 -8.39 -14.76
CA ARG A 297 -5.04 -8.76 -14.09
C ARG A 297 -5.71 -9.96 -14.75
N GLU A 298 -5.70 -10.04 -16.07
CA GLU A 298 -6.30 -11.14 -16.82
C GLU A 298 -5.57 -12.47 -16.55
N GLN A 299 -4.23 -12.45 -16.60
CA GLN A 299 -3.42 -13.61 -16.24
C GLN A 299 -3.67 -14.05 -14.80
N TYR A 300 -3.70 -13.10 -13.86
CA TYR A 300 -3.96 -13.40 -12.46
C TYR A 300 -5.36 -14.03 -12.24
N LYS A 301 -6.41 -13.48 -12.88
CA LYS A 301 -7.78 -14.01 -12.77
C LYS A 301 -7.94 -15.44 -13.30
N ALA A 302 -7.09 -15.87 -14.22
CA ALA A 302 -7.10 -17.22 -14.76
C ALA A 302 -6.47 -18.26 -13.81
N LEU A 303 -5.77 -17.82 -12.76
CA LEU A 303 -5.11 -18.70 -11.81
C LEU A 303 -6.07 -19.21 -10.73
N VAL A 304 -5.83 -20.46 -10.34
CA VAL A 304 -6.45 -21.11 -9.19
C VAL A 304 -5.34 -21.26 -8.14
N LEU A 305 -5.19 -20.24 -7.28
CA LEU A 305 -4.02 -20.05 -6.41
C LEU A 305 -3.86 -21.13 -5.33
N ASP A 306 -4.94 -21.82 -4.98
CA ASP A 306 -4.98 -22.90 -3.98
C ASP A 306 -4.50 -24.26 -4.53
N GLN A 307 -4.38 -24.41 -5.86
CA GLN A 307 -4.07 -25.69 -6.51
C GLN A 307 -2.80 -25.65 -7.38
N LEU A 308 -2.03 -24.57 -7.32
CA LEU A 308 -0.82 -24.40 -8.13
C LEU A 308 0.47 -24.66 -7.33
N ASP A 309 1.55 -24.99 -8.04
CA ASP A 309 2.91 -24.91 -7.51
C ASP A 309 3.44 -23.48 -7.65
N PRO A 310 3.76 -22.77 -6.55
CA PRO A 310 4.21 -21.39 -6.60
C PRO A 310 5.43 -21.18 -7.49
N VAL A 311 6.41 -22.08 -7.43
CA VAL A 311 7.69 -21.95 -8.16
C VAL A 311 7.48 -22.13 -9.66
N ALA A 312 6.75 -23.16 -10.07
CA ALA A 312 6.40 -23.36 -11.48
C ALA A 312 5.53 -22.22 -12.02
N CYS A 313 4.60 -21.70 -11.22
CA CYS A 313 3.74 -20.58 -11.62
C CYS A 313 4.57 -19.33 -11.90
N VAL A 314 5.42 -18.88 -10.97
CA VAL A 314 6.23 -17.67 -11.20
C VAL A 314 7.19 -17.85 -12.38
N ARG A 315 7.86 -19.00 -12.51
CA ARG A 315 8.86 -19.22 -13.58
C ARG A 315 8.26 -19.44 -14.96
N HIS A 316 7.23 -20.28 -15.09
CA HIS A 316 6.74 -20.71 -16.41
C HIS A 316 5.51 -19.93 -16.87
N TYR A 317 4.61 -19.57 -15.95
CA TYR A 317 3.38 -18.87 -16.30
C TYR A 317 3.61 -17.36 -16.41
N PHE A 318 4.25 -16.77 -15.40
CA PHE A 318 4.59 -15.35 -15.42
C PHE A 318 5.91 -15.05 -16.12
N GLY A 319 6.75 -16.05 -16.41
CA GLY A 319 8.06 -15.81 -17.01
C GLY A 319 8.97 -14.98 -16.09
N ALA A 320 8.78 -15.09 -14.77
CA ALA A 320 9.54 -14.34 -13.79
C ALA A 320 11.03 -14.65 -13.90
N GLU A 321 11.85 -13.62 -13.86
CA GLU A 321 13.28 -13.80 -13.68
C GLU A 321 13.52 -14.04 -12.19
N VAL A 322 13.75 -15.31 -11.83
CA VAL A 322 14.05 -15.76 -10.47
C VAL A 322 15.51 -16.12 -10.39
N SER A 323 16.17 -15.66 -9.33
CA SER A 323 17.55 -16.04 -9.05
C SER A 323 17.70 -17.55 -9.08
N ARG A 324 18.74 -18.05 -9.75
CA ARG A 324 19.03 -19.49 -9.75
C ARG A 324 19.50 -19.95 -8.37
N HIS A 325 20.18 -19.06 -7.65
CA HIS A 325 20.75 -19.28 -6.32
C HIS A 325 20.30 -18.15 -5.37
N PRO A 326 19.00 -18.07 -5.00
CA PRO A 326 18.51 -17.04 -4.09
C PRO A 326 19.15 -17.16 -2.70
N GLU A 327 19.56 -18.35 -2.28
CA GLU A 327 20.31 -18.61 -1.05
C GLU A 327 21.69 -17.93 -1.03
N GLU A 328 22.31 -17.76 -2.21
CA GLU A 328 23.57 -17.02 -2.39
C GLU A 328 23.33 -15.54 -2.70
N LEU A 329 22.07 -15.09 -2.65
CA LEU A 329 21.64 -13.73 -2.95
C LEU A 329 22.07 -13.23 -4.35
N GLN A 330 22.17 -14.15 -5.31
CA GLN A 330 22.54 -13.79 -6.68
C GLN A 330 21.45 -12.87 -7.28
N PRO A 331 21.79 -11.62 -7.66
CA PRO A 331 20.80 -10.66 -8.13
C PRO A 331 20.32 -10.99 -9.55
N VAL A 332 19.10 -10.56 -9.83
CA VAL A 332 18.46 -10.59 -11.15
C VAL A 332 18.13 -9.15 -11.58
N GLU A 333 18.22 -8.87 -12.88
CA GLU A 333 17.90 -7.55 -13.42
C GLU A 333 16.38 -7.30 -13.32
N PRO A 334 15.91 -6.23 -12.65
CA PRO A 334 14.49 -5.94 -12.56
C PRO A 334 13.86 -5.74 -13.95
N VAL A 335 12.68 -6.32 -14.18
CA VAL A 335 11.91 -6.12 -15.42
C VAL A 335 11.58 -4.63 -15.66
N MET A 336 11.51 -3.86 -14.58
CA MET A 336 11.37 -2.40 -14.57
C MET A 336 12.03 -1.89 -13.27
N ASP A 337 12.84 -0.84 -13.39
CA ASP A 337 13.40 -0.15 -12.22
C ASP A 337 12.28 0.60 -11.46
N PHE A 338 12.28 0.53 -10.13
CA PHE A 338 11.25 1.14 -9.30
C PHE A 338 11.28 2.67 -9.36
N ASP A 339 12.46 3.27 -9.58
CA ASP A 339 12.60 4.72 -9.70
C ASP A 339 11.71 5.29 -10.83
N LEU A 340 11.35 4.46 -11.82
CA LEU A 340 10.42 4.78 -12.90
C LEU A 340 8.98 5.04 -12.43
N ALA A 341 8.57 4.39 -11.34
CA ALA A 341 7.22 4.46 -10.81
C ALA A 341 7.14 5.30 -9.53
N ASP A 342 8.28 5.74 -8.98
CA ASP A 342 8.30 6.54 -7.76
C ASP A 342 7.56 7.88 -8.01
N PRO A 343 6.53 8.21 -7.20
CA PRO A 343 5.80 9.48 -7.32
C PRO A 343 6.67 10.72 -7.14
N ARG A 344 7.90 10.56 -6.64
CA ARG A 344 8.91 11.62 -6.45
C ARG A 344 9.81 11.84 -7.67
N THR A 345 9.86 10.91 -8.62
CA THR A 345 10.67 11.02 -9.87
C THR A 345 10.09 12.02 -10.88
N VAL A 346 9.23 12.92 -10.41
CA VAL A 346 8.87 14.19 -11.04
C VAL A 346 7.87 14.08 -12.19
N GLU A 347 6.60 14.33 -11.87
CA GLU A 347 5.75 15.19 -12.71
C GLU A 347 6.23 16.64 -12.48
N ALA A 348 7.16 17.12 -13.31
CA ALA A 348 7.57 18.54 -13.37
C ALA A 348 6.56 19.36 -14.18
N THR A 349 5.29 18.97 -14.21
CA THR A 349 4.40 19.44 -15.27
C THR A 349 3.76 20.80 -14.98
N ASP A 350 3.64 21.26 -13.72
CA ASP A 350 2.74 22.41 -13.48
C ASP A 350 3.27 23.62 -12.67
N ILE A 351 4.57 23.72 -12.35
CA ILE A 351 5.07 24.95 -11.65
C ILE A 351 6.30 25.59 -12.33
N VAL A 352 6.95 24.94 -13.31
CA VAL A 352 8.23 25.43 -13.86
C VAL A 352 8.29 25.37 -15.40
N SER A 353 7.14 25.44 -16.07
CA SER A 353 7.05 25.35 -17.54
C SER A 353 7.77 26.50 -18.28
N GLU A 354 8.11 27.59 -17.58
CA GLU A 354 8.80 28.75 -18.17
C GLU A 354 10.32 28.79 -17.88
N ILE A 355 10.88 27.88 -17.06
CA ILE A 355 12.31 27.89 -16.66
C ILE A 355 13.02 26.55 -16.91
N ASP A 356 12.31 25.48 -17.25
CA ASP A 356 12.92 24.19 -17.59
C ASP A 356 13.49 24.19 -19.02
N SER A 357 14.82 24.28 -19.13
CA SER A 357 15.57 24.34 -20.40
C SER A 357 15.78 22.98 -21.09
N ARG A 358 15.21 21.88 -20.56
CA ARG A 358 15.36 20.54 -21.14
C ARG A 358 14.57 20.39 -22.45
N PRO A 359 15.14 19.71 -23.47
CA PRO A 359 14.48 19.50 -24.76
C PRO A 359 13.27 18.58 -24.63
N ASN A 360 12.16 18.95 -25.25
CA ASN A 360 10.96 18.12 -25.33
C ASN A 360 11.13 17.06 -26.42
N LEU A 361 11.10 15.78 -26.05
CA LEU A 361 11.28 14.69 -27.00
C LEU A 361 10.19 14.66 -28.08
N LEU A 362 8.99 15.15 -27.78
CA LEU A 362 7.89 15.23 -28.76
C LEU A 362 8.06 16.35 -29.80
N GLU A 363 9.06 17.22 -29.63
CA GLU A 363 9.43 18.25 -30.63
C GLU A 363 10.51 17.74 -31.59
N LEU A 364 11.12 16.59 -31.32
CA LEU A 364 12.08 15.95 -32.20
C LEU A 364 11.39 15.36 -33.43
N THR A 365 12.14 15.25 -34.52
CA THR A 365 11.77 14.37 -35.64
C THR A 365 12.00 12.90 -35.27
N PRO A 366 11.33 11.93 -35.93
CA PRO A 366 11.58 10.51 -35.69
C PRO A 366 13.06 10.12 -35.78
N THR A 367 13.80 10.64 -36.76
CA THR A 367 15.23 10.39 -36.92
C THR A 367 16.08 11.01 -35.80
N GLU A 368 15.73 12.20 -35.32
CA GLU A 368 16.41 12.80 -34.15
C GLU A 368 16.15 12.00 -32.88
N PHE A 369 14.94 11.46 -32.73
CA PHE A 369 14.59 10.57 -31.62
C PHE A 369 15.38 9.25 -31.68
N GLU A 370 15.51 8.64 -32.85
CA GLU A 370 16.36 7.46 -33.07
C GLU A 370 17.83 7.75 -32.69
N HIS A 371 18.37 8.91 -33.09
CA HIS A 371 19.72 9.30 -32.71
C HIS A 371 19.87 9.55 -31.19
N LEU A 372 18.84 10.09 -30.52
CA LEU A 372 18.84 10.24 -29.07
C LEU A 372 18.88 8.88 -28.36
N VAL A 373 18.06 7.94 -28.82
CA VAL A 373 18.04 6.56 -28.29
C VAL A 373 19.38 5.88 -28.51
N HIS A 374 19.98 6.04 -29.69
CA HIS A 374 21.33 5.54 -29.97
C HIS A 374 22.36 6.11 -28.98
N ASN A 375 22.37 7.42 -28.77
CA ASN A 375 23.31 8.08 -27.84
C ASN A 375 23.10 7.60 -26.39
N LEU A 376 21.84 7.42 -25.97
CA LEU A 376 21.51 6.83 -24.67
C LEU A 376 22.14 5.45 -24.50
N LEU A 377 21.94 4.55 -25.47
CA LEU A 377 22.51 3.20 -25.42
C LEU A 377 24.04 3.20 -25.43
N THR A 378 24.67 4.09 -26.21
CA THR A 378 26.13 4.27 -26.17
C THR A 378 26.60 4.72 -24.79
N ARG A 379 25.90 5.66 -24.14
CA ARG A 379 26.22 6.11 -22.77
C ARG A 379 26.00 5.03 -21.71
N MET A 380 25.11 4.07 -21.97
CA MET A 380 24.93 2.87 -21.16
C MET A 380 26.08 1.85 -21.33
N GLY A 381 27.05 2.13 -22.20
CA GLY A 381 28.20 1.26 -22.46
C GLY A 381 27.96 0.19 -23.51
N LEU A 382 26.90 0.31 -24.31
CA LEU A 382 26.62 -0.60 -25.42
C LEU A 382 27.35 -0.15 -26.70
N GLU A 383 27.88 -1.10 -27.46
CA GLU A 383 28.46 -0.85 -28.77
C GLU A 383 27.35 -0.80 -29.81
N THR A 384 26.97 0.39 -30.26
CA THR A 384 25.83 0.59 -31.15
C THR A 384 26.25 0.78 -32.60
N ARG A 385 25.48 0.20 -33.54
CA ARG A 385 25.58 0.45 -34.98
C ARG A 385 24.23 0.90 -35.50
N LEU A 386 24.19 2.09 -36.09
CA LEU A 386 23.01 2.59 -36.81
C LEU A 386 22.86 1.83 -38.13
N PHE A 387 21.70 1.25 -38.37
CA PHE A 387 21.33 0.71 -39.66
C PHE A 387 20.47 1.75 -40.39
N ARG A 388 20.91 2.19 -41.57
CA ARG A 388 20.09 3.02 -42.46
C ARG A 388 19.71 2.19 -43.67
N SER A 389 18.55 1.54 -43.60
CA SER A 389 17.89 1.08 -44.83
C SER A 389 16.38 0.99 -44.65
N ALA A 390 15.65 1.58 -45.58
CA ALA A 390 14.18 1.60 -45.63
C ALA A 390 13.53 0.22 -45.87
N ASN A 391 14.33 -0.85 -45.94
CA ASN A 391 13.88 -2.19 -46.34
C ASN A 391 14.10 -3.29 -45.28
N ASP A 392 14.59 -2.96 -44.08
CA ASP A 392 15.08 -3.98 -43.13
C ASP A 392 14.11 -4.27 -41.96
N GLY A 393 12.82 -4.36 -42.25
CA GLY A 393 11.82 -4.83 -41.28
C GLY A 393 11.58 -3.91 -40.07
N GLY A 394 12.11 -2.68 -40.07
CA GLY A 394 11.87 -1.68 -39.02
C GLY A 394 12.86 -1.70 -37.85
N ILE A 395 14.09 -2.21 -38.05
CA ILE A 395 15.21 -2.08 -37.11
C ILE A 395 15.77 -0.66 -37.18
N ASP A 396 15.83 0.03 -36.05
CA ASP A 396 16.41 1.39 -36.00
C ASP A 396 17.88 1.36 -35.53
N CYS A 397 18.23 0.42 -34.64
CA CYS A 397 19.60 0.24 -34.17
C CYS A 397 19.87 -1.21 -33.76
N VAL A 398 21.11 -1.67 -34.00
CA VAL A 398 21.61 -2.90 -33.37
C VAL A 398 22.64 -2.49 -32.32
N ALA A 399 22.46 -2.96 -31.09
CA ALA A 399 23.37 -2.72 -29.98
C ALA A 399 24.04 -4.02 -29.57
N HIS A 400 25.34 -4.00 -29.30
CA HIS A 400 26.08 -5.15 -28.81
C HIS A 400 26.56 -4.86 -27.39
N ASP A 401 26.20 -5.75 -26.46
CA ASP A 401 26.67 -5.70 -25.09
C ASP A 401 27.94 -6.58 -24.96
N PRO A 402 29.11 -5.99 -24.65
CA PRO A 402 30.38 -6.71 -24.62
C PRO A 402 30.53 -7.64 -23.41
N ARG A 403 29.56 -7.69 -22.48
CA ARG A 403 29.63 -8.53 -21.28
C ARG A 403 29.68 -10.03 -21.65
N PRO A 404 30.71 -10.80 -21.23
CA PRO A 404 30.94 -12.15 -21.74
C PRO A 404 29.86 -13.21 -21.44
N ILE A 405 29.02 -12.98 -20.42
CA ILE A 405 28.06 -13.98 -19.91
C ILE A 405 26.61 -13.54 -20.17
N THR A 406 26.31 -12.25 -19.98
CA THR A 406 24.95 -11.69 -20.10
C THR A 406 24.76 -10.81 -21.33
N GLY A 407 25.85 -10.47 -22.02
CA GLY A 407 25.83 -9.63 -23.20
C GLY A 407 25.41 -10.37 -24.46
N GLY A 408 25.64 -9.75 -25.60
CA GLY A 408 25.22 -10.25 -26.91
C GLY A 408 24.53 -9.18 -27.74
N MET A 409 23.88 -9.61 -28.82
CA MET A 409 23.26 -8.71 -29.79
C MET A 409 21.83 -8.36 -29.38
N PHE A 410 21.53 -7.07 -29.33
CA PHE A 410 20.21 -6.52 -29.09
C PHE A 410 19.71 -5.80 -30.33
N VAL A 411 18.45 -6.04 -30.68
CA VAL A 411 17.74 -5.29 -31.72
C VAL A 411 16.91 -4.22 -31.05
N VAL A 412 17.06 -2.98 -31.49
CA VAL A 412 16.39 -1.83 -30.89
C VAL A 412 15.52 -1.15 -31.93
N GLN A 413 14.28 -0.87 -31.52
CA GLN A 413 13.33 -0.07 -32.28
C GLN A 413 12.84 1.10 -31.42
N ALA A 414 12.80 2.28 -32.00
CA ALA A 414 12.40 3.54 -31.37
C ALA A 414 11.15 4.09 -32.08
N LYS A 415 10.07 4.34 -31.32
CA LYS A 415 8.80 4.87 -31.84
C LYS A 415 8.44 6.18 -31.15
N LEU A 416 8.57 7.29 -31.88
CA LEU A 416 8.15 8.61 -31.43
C LEU A 416 6.62 8.79 -31.56
N TYR A 417 5.85 8.32 -30.58
CA TYR A 417 4.39 8.36 -30.56
C TYR A 417 3.85 9.21 -29.41
N THR A 418 2.63 9.72 -29.58
CA THR A 418 1.84 10.41 -28.54
C THR A 418 0.71 9.55 -27.97
N LYS A 419 0.35 8.47 -28.66
CA LYS A 419 -0.69 7.51 -28.26
C LYS A 419 -0.07 6.13 -28.03
N THR A 420 -0.79 5.29 -27.30
CA THR A 420 -0.39 3.91 -27.01
C THR A 420 0.10 3.16 -28.26
N VAL A 421 1.28 2.55 -28.17
CA VAL A 421 1.87 1.77 -29.25
C VAL A 421 1.04 0.51 -29.51
N PRO A 422 0.64 0.22 -30.76
CA PRO A 422 -0.18 -0.94 -31.07
C PRO A 422 0.59 -2.25 -30.84
N PRO A 423 -0.10 -3.35 -30.50
CA PRO A 423 0.53 -4.65 -30.25
C PRO A 423 1.24 -5.24 -31.48
N SER A 424 0.85 -4.84 -32.69
CA SER A 424 1.54 -5.25 -33.92
C SER A 424 3.01 -4.88 -33.90
N ALA A 425 3.37 -3.67 -33.44
CA ALA A 425 4.77 -3.24 -33.38
C ALA A 425 5.64 -4.15 -32.50
N VAL A 426 5.09 -4.65 -31.38
CA VAL A 426 5.80 -5.59 -30.51
C VAL A 426 5.96 -6.96 -31.17
N ARG A 427 4.95 -7.42 -31.91
CA ARG A 427 5.01 -8.69 -32.65
C ARG A 427 6.01 -8.62 -33.79
N ASP A 428 6.04 -7.50 -34.51
CA ASP A 428 6.96 -7.26 -35.61
C ASP A 428 8.41 -7.27 -35.09
N LEU A 429 8.68 -6.55 -34.00
CA LEU A 429 10.00 -6.58 -33.34
C LEU A 429 10.41 -8.00 -32.92
N PHE A 430 9.49 -8.80 -32.40
CA PHE A 430 9.81 -10.19 -32.05
C PHE A 430 10.19 -11.03 -33.26
N GLY A 431 9.49 -10.85 -34.40
CA GLY A 431 9.87 -11.48 -35.65
C GLY A 431 11.30 -11.12 -36.05
N THR A 432 11.65 -9.84 -35.91
CA THR A 432 12.99 -9.33 -36.18
C THR A 432 14.06 -9.88 -35.24
N VAL A 433 13.77 -10.03 -33.94
CA VAL A 433 14.69 -10.63 -32.96
C VAL A 433 15.03 -12.07 -33.34
N VAL A 434 14.01 -12.84 -33.75
CA VAL A 434 14.18 -14.23 -34.16
C VAL A 434 14.96 -14.32 -35.47
N ASP A 435 14.63 -13.48 -36.46
CA ASP A 435 15.30 -13.47 -37.77
C ASP A 435 16.77 -13.04 -37.67
N ALA A 436 17.05 -12.01 -36.87
CA ALA A 436 18.42 -11.55 -36.61
C ALA A 436 19.21 -12.48 -35.68
N GLY A 437 18.57 -13.42 -34.98
CA GLY A 437 19.22 -14.24 -33.94
C GLY A 437 19.69 -13.42 -32.74
N ALA A 438 18.98 -12.33 -32.41
CA ALA A 438 19.33 -11.43 -31.33
C ALA A 438 18.98 -12.04 -29.96
N THR A 439 19.79 -11.74 -28.95
CA THR A 439 19.58 -12.16 -27.56
C THR A 439 18.35 -11.49 -26.94
N LYS A 440 18.07 -10.24 -27.32
CA LYS A 440 16.96 -9.44 -26.79
C LYS A 440 16.49 -8.39 -27.81
N GLY A 441 15.20 -8.13 -27.87
CA GLY A 441 14.62 -6.99 -28.58
C GLY A 441 14.20 -5.89 -27.61
N ILE A 442 14.46 -4.64 -27.94
CA ILE A 442 14.11 -3.49 -27.11
C ILE A 442 13.24 -2.53 -27.92
N LEU A 443 12.02 -2.27 -27.47
CA LEU A 443 11.13 -1.27 -28.06
C LEU A 443 11.03 -0.05 -27.15
N ILE A 444 11.46 1.11 -27.63
CA ILE A 444 11.50 2.37 -26.89
C ILE A 444 10.46 3.32 -27.48
N THR A 445 9.66 3.99 -26.65
CA THR A 445 8.68 4.98 -27.11
C THR A 445 8.59 6.18 -26.18
N THR A 446 8.12 7.32 -26.71
CA THR A 446 7.71 8.50 -25.92
C THR A 446 6.28 8.40 -25.36
N SER A 447 5.54 7.35 -25.71
CA SER A 447 4.17 7.10 -25.24
C SER A 447 4.14 5.94 -24.23
N GLY A 448 3.16 5.04 -24.33
CA GLY A 448 3.08 3.83 -23.51
C GLY A 448 2.66 2.61 -24.33
N PHE A 449 2.63 1.45 -23.69
CA PHE A 449 2.16 0.21 -24.30
C PHE A 449 0.85 -0.24 -23.66
N GLY A 450 -0.02 -0.88 -24.45
CA GLY A 450 -1.27 -1.45 -23.93
C GLY A 450 -1.06 -2.82 -23.27
N PRO A 451 -2.04 -3.31 -22.49
CA PRO A 451 -1.95 -4.60 -21.81
C PRO A 451 -1.59 -5.78 -22.74
N SER A 452 -2.17 -5.83 -23.94
CA SER A 452 -1.88 -6.88 -24.94
C SER A 452 -0.44 -6.87 -25.45
N SER A 453 0.22 -5.70 -25.47
CA SER A 453 1.63 -5.57 -25.84
C SER A 453 2.53 -6.20 -24.77
N TYR A 454 2.24 -5.91 -23.49
CA TYR A 454 2.95 -6.52 -22.36
C TYR A 454 2.68 -8.03 -22.24
N GLN A 455 1.44 -8.47 -22.44
CA GLN A 455 1.09 -9.90 -22.47
C GLN A 455 1.88 -10.65 -23.54
N PHE A 456 2.01 -10.06 -24.74
CA PHE A 456 2.78 -10.67 -25.80
C PHE A 456 4.28 -10.69 -25.48
N ALA A 457 4.83 -9.63 -24.89
CA ALA A 457 6.25 -9.59 -24.51
C ALA A 457 6.60 -10.56 -23.36
N ASN A 458 5.63 -10.95 -22.54
CA ASN A 458 5.86 -11.80 -21.38
C ASN A 458 6.47 -13.17 -21.75
N GLY A 459 7.57 -13.55 -21.08
CA GLY A 459 8.30 -14.78 -21.34
C GLY A 459 9.04 -14.82 -22.69
N LYS A 460 9.04 -13.72 -23.45
CA LYS A 460 9.83 -13.56 -24.68
C LYS A 460 11.07 -12.69 -24.40
N PRO A 461 12.15 -12.80 -25.20
CA PRO A 461 13.31 -11.92 -25.10
C PRO A 461 12.99 -10.51 -25.62
N LEU A 462 11.97 -9.85 -25.05
CA LEU A 462 11.50 -8.53 -25.43
C LEU A 462 11.44 -7.62 -24.20
N GLN A 463 11.97 -6.41 -24.35
CA GLN A 463 11.93 -5.35 -23.36
C GLN A 463 11.19 -4.15 -23.94
N LEU A 464 10.19 -3.66 -23.20
CA LEU A 464 9.36 -2.53 -23.59
C LEU A 464 9.66 -1.36 -22.66
N ILE A 465 10.13 -0.25 -23.22
CA ILE A 465 10.52 0.97 -22.50
C ILE A 465 9.56 2.09 -22.96
N ASP A 466 8.64 2.45 -22.08
CA ASP A 466 7.68 3.54 -22.32
C ASP A 466 8.32 4.91 -22.07
N GLY A 467 7.55 5.99 -22.26
CA GLY A 467 8.04 7.35 -22.13
C GLY A 467 8.58 7.64 -20.74
N THR A 468 7.97 7.07 -19.71
CA THR A 468 8.45 7.17 -18.33
C THR A 468 9.77 6.42 -18.15
N GLY A 469 9.86 5.18 -18.64
CA GLY A 469 11.09 4.40 -18.70
C GLY A 469 12.24 5.12 -19.39
N LEU A 470 11.96 5.71 -20.54
CA LEU A 470 12.93 6.46 -21.33
C LEU A 470 13.46 7.68 -20.58
N LEU A 471 12.57 8.47 -19.95
CA LEU A 471 12.97 9.68 -19.24
C LEU A 471 13.91 9.39 -18.07
N ALA A 472 13.70 8.30 -17.34
CA ALA A 472 14.60 7.97 -16.24
C ALA A 472 15.93 7.41 -16.73
N LEU A 473 15.95 6.61 -17.81
CA LEU A 473 17.22 6.20 -18.44
C LEU A 473 18.00 7.43 -18.91
N CYS A 474 17.32 8.42 -19.50
CA CYS A 474 17.93 9.70 -19.82
C CYS A 474 18.48 10.39 -18.56
N HIS A 475 17.73 10.44 -17.47
CA HIS A 475 18.19 11.04 -16.21
C HIS A 475 19.41 10.34 -15.62
N GLN A 476 19.41 9.00 -15.56
CA GLN A 476 20.49 8.18 -15.03
C GLN A 476 21.81 8.36 -15.80
N HIS A 477 21.72 8.68 -17.09
CA HIS A 477 22.87 8.86 -17.98
C HIS A 477 23.14 10.34 -18.34
N ASP A 478 22.66 11.27 -17.51
CA ASP A 478 22.87 12.72 -17.65
C ASP A 478 22.47 13.27 -19.04
N ILE A 479 21.35 12.76 -19.58
CA ILE A 479 20.72 13.24 -20.81
C ILE A 479 19.51 14.10 -20.42
N PRO A 480 19.54 15.42 -20.66
CA PRO A 480 18.40 16.27 -20.39
C PRO A 480 17.27 15.95 -21.37
N ALA A 481 16.12 15.53 -20.87
CA ALA A 481 14.93 15.24 -21.67
C ALA A 481 13.64 15.50 -20.88
N ARG A 482 12.57 15.88 -21.58
CA ARG A 482 11.19 15.90 -21.06
C ARG A 482 10.21 15.42 -22.11
N ILE A 483 9.05 14.92 -21.70
CA ILE A 483 7.94 14.56 -22.61
C ILE A 483 6.74 15.37 -22.14
N VAL A 484 6.37 16.40 -22.91
CA VAL A 484 5.19 17.22 -22.63
C VAL A 484 4.28 17.20 -23.85
N PRO A 485 3.09 16.57 -23.76
CA PRO A 485 2.10 16.61 -24.83
C PRO A 485 1.75 18.06 -25.17
N ARG A 486 1.68 18.41 -26.46
CA ARG A 486 1.17 19.74 -26.85
C ARG A 486 -0.29 19.84 -26.41
N ALA A 487 -0.62 20.91 -25.68
CA ALA A 487 -2.01 21.29 -25.45
C ALA A 487 -2.69 21.44 -26.82
N SER A 488 -3.80 20.72 -27.00
CA SER A 488 -4.61 20.75 -28.22
C SER A 488 -5.41 22.03 -28.31
#